data_AF-X0WSA0-F1
#
_entry.id   AF-X0WSA0-F1
#
_cell.length_a   1.000
_cell.length_b   1.000
_cell.length_c   1.000
_cell.angle_alpha   90.00
_cell.angle_beta   90.00
_cell.angle_gamma   90.00
#
_symmetry.space_group_name_H-M   'P 1'
#
loop_
_entity.id
_entity.type
_entity.pdbx_description
1 polymer ?
#
loop_
_entity_poly.entity_id
_entity_poly.type
_entity_poly.pdbx_seq_one_letter_code
_entity_poly.pdbx_strand_id
1 'polypeptide(L)'
;MNSSLLTNDTRTPPQAAILGTAILLVGLVVVLLVTSPWHDPSILRTLWFWGVIVGVLFLSWLAGNSFKIAEQWERAVVLRFGAYKGLRGPGYFFIIPVFEYISHHVDQRIRARQFSAETTLTRDTVPVDVDAIFFYVVWDVEKAVLEVECFEDAILFSAQTALRDIIGKHELADILQNRKELGHVLQEILEAKTHDWGITIQSVEIRDIKIPKQLEQAMSKEAQAERERRARIILGTAETEIS
;
A
#
# COMPACT_ATOMS: atom_id res chain seq x y z
N MET A 1 6.60 -1.70 -13.20
CA MET A 1 5.35 -1.25 -13.85
C MET A 1 4.25 -1.22 -12.79
N ASN A 2 3.58 -0.06 -12.67
CA ASN A 2 2.58 0.34 -11.67
C ASN A 2 3.05 0.67 -10.24
N SER A 3 3.86 1.73 -10.15
CA SER A 3 3.97 2.60 -8.96
C SER A 3 2.92 3.73 -8.94
N SER A 4 1.89 3.64 -9.79
CA SER A 4 0.89 4.69 -10.05
C SER A 4 -0.27 4.76 -9.04
N LEU A 5 -0.19 4.07 -7.90
CA LEU A 5 -1.16 4.19 -6.81
C LEU A 5 -0.63 4.99 -5.61
N LEU A 6 0.51 5.65 -5.75
CA LEU A 6 0.86 6.78 -4.88
C LEU A 6 0.06 7.99 -5.35
N THR A 7 -1.24 7.96 -5.03
CA THR A 7 -2.12 9.11 -5.19
C THR A 7 -1.58 10.23 -4.30
N ASN A 8 -0.70 11.05 -4.87
CA ASN A 8 -0.48 12.43 -4.45
C ASN A 8 -1.76 13.22 -4.80
N ASP A 9 -2.89 12.75 -4.29
CA ASP A 9 -4.16 13.45 -4.35
C ASP A 9 -4.09 14.44 -3.21
N THR A 10 -3.53 15.62 -3.49
CA THR A 10 -3.68 16.77 -2.61
C THR A 10 -5.15 17.15 -2.58
N ARG A 11 -5.98 16.37 -1.87
CA ARG A 11 -7.38 16.66 -1.56
C ARG A 11 -7.42 17.87 -0.65
N THR A 12 -7.20 19.04 -1.26
CA THR A 12 -7.53 20.30 -0.64
C THR A 12 -9.05 20.34 -0.54
N PRO A 13 -9.63 20.57 0.65
CA PRO A 13 -11.07 20.64 0.75
C PRO A 13 -11.58 21.80 -0.11
N PRO A 14 -12.80 21.70 -0.68
CA PRO A 14 -13.40 22.81 -1.42
C PRO A 14 -13.46 24.07 -0.55
N GLN A 15 -13.58 23.93 0.77
CA GLN A 15 -13.56 25.04 1.74
C GLN A 15 -12.21 25.77 1.82
N ALA A 16 -11.07 25.08 1.60
CA ALA A 16 -9.75 25.72 1.56
C ALA A 16 -9.60 26.58 0.29
N ALA A 17 -10.11 26.08 -0.84
CA ALA A 17 -10.20 26.86 -2.07
C ALA A 17 -11.13 28.07 -1.91
N ILE A 18 -12.26 27.91 -1.20
CA ILE A 18 -13.20 29.01 -0.90
C ILE A 18 -12.57 30.06 0.03
N LEU A 19 -11.81 29.64 1.06
CA LEU A 19 -11.07 30.56 1.92
C LEU A 19 -9.97 31.31 1.15
N GLY A 20 -9.22 30.61 0.30
CA GLY A 20 -8.21 31.21 -0.57
C GLY A 20 -8.81 32.26 -1.51
N THR A 21 -9.92 31.94 -2.18
CA THR A 21 -10.61 32.86 -3.09
C THR A 21 -11.29 34.02 -2.36
N ALA A 22 -11.84 33.79 -1.16
CA ALA A 22 -12.40 34.86 -0.34
C ALA A 22 -11.33 35.87 0.10
N ILE A 23 -10.15 35.41 0.50
CA ILE A 23 -9.00 36.29 0.84
C ILE A 23 -8.51 37.05 -0.39
N LEU A 24 -8.51 36.42 -1.57
CA LEU A 24 -8.17 37.08 -2.84
C LEU A 24 -9.16 38.20 -3.16
N LEU A 25 -10.46 37.92 -3.08
CA LEU A 25 -11.52 38.90 -3.35
C LEU A 25 -11.50 40.06 -2.36
N VAL A 26 -11.36 39.78 -1.06
CA VAL A 26 -11.25 40.82 -0.03
C VAL A 26 -10.01 41.68 -0.26
N GLY A 27 -8.86 41.06 -0.53
CA GLY A 27 -7.63 41.80 -0.79
C GLY A 27 -7.69 42.62 -2.10
N LEU A 28 -8.35 42.12 -3.14
CA LEU A 28 -8.60 42.84 -4.39
C LEU A 28 -9.53 44.04 -4.17
N VAL A 29 -10.58 43.90 -3.34
CA VAL A 29 -11.48 45.00 -2.96
C VAL A 29 -10.75 46.06 -2.12
N VAL A 30 -9.88 45.66 -1.19
CA VAL A 30 -9.05 46.59 -0.41
C VAL A 30 -8.09 47.35 -1.32
N VAL A 31 -7.44 46.66 -2.27
CA VAL A 31 -6.57 47.28 -3.27
C VAL A 31 -7.35 48.30 -4.13
N LEU A 32 -8.55 47.95 -4.59
CA LEU A 32 -9.41 48.86 -5.35
C LEU A 32 -9.84 50.07 -4.52
N LEU A 33 -10.29 49.88 -3.26
CA LEU A 33 -10.72 50.98 -2.39
C LEU A 33 -9.59 51.95 -2.03
N VAL A 34 -8.38 51.43 -1.79
CA VAL A 34 -7.20 52.25 -1.47
C VAL A 34 -6.70 53.03 -2.70
N THR A 35 -7.03 52.57 -3.91
CA THR A 35 -6.53 53.18 -5.16
C THR A 35 -7.54 53.98 -5.96
N SER A 36 -8.84 53.92 -5.63
CA SER A 36 -9.89 54.45 -6.50
C SER A 36 -10.09 55.97 -6.55
N PRO A 37 -9.55 56.83 -5.66
CA PRO A 37 -9.68 58.27 -5.89
C PRO A 37 -8.30 58.89 -6.11
N TRP A 38 -8.09 59.40 -7.33
CA TRP A 38 -7.00 60.32 -7.74
C TRP A 38 -5.68 59.64 -8.15
N HIS A 39 -5.59 59.31 -9.43
CA HIS A 39 -4.39 58.78 -10.10
C HIS A 39 -3.41 59.91 -10.44
N ASP A 40 -2.60 60.33 -9.46
CA ASP A 40 -1.39 61.12 -9.74
C ASP A 40 -0.25 60.17 -10.16
N PRO A 41 0.42 60.39 -11.31
CA PRO A 41 1.33 59.42 -11.97
C PRO A 41 2.72 59.33 -11.31
N SER A 42 2.80 59.40 -9.98
CA SER A 42 4.06 59.22 -9.25
C SER A 42 4.50 57.75 -9.28
N ILE A 43 5.72 57.51 -9.79
CA ILE A 43 6.33 56.17 -9.95
C ILE A 43 6.34 55.37 -8.63
N LEU A 44 6.52 56.07 -7.50
CA LEU A 44 6.56 55.47 -6.16
C LEU A 44 5.21 54.86 -5.73
N ARG A 45 4.07 55.49 -6.09
CA ARG A 45 2.72 54.95 -5.80
C ARG A 45 2.41 53.73 -6.66
N THR A 46 2.84 53.72 -7.92
CA THR A 46 2.67 52.57 -8.81
C THR A 46 3.43 51.34 -8.28
N LEU A 47 4.68 51.51 -7.84
CA LEU A 47 5.45 50.41 -7.23
C LEU A 47 4.80 49.89 -5.94
N TRP A 48 4.26 50.78 -5.10
CA TRP A 48 3.55 50.39 -3.88
C TRP A 48 2.28 49.58 -4.20
N PHE A 49 1.52 49.97 -5.22
CA PHE A 49 0.32 49.25 -5.68
C PHE A 49 0.63 47.81 -6.13
N TRP A 50 1.65 47.64 -6.97
CA TRP A 50 2.10 46.31 -7.39
C TRP A 50 2.57 45.48 -6.18
N GLY A 51 3.26 46.10 -5.22
CA GLY A 51 3.66 45.45 -3.97
C GLY A 51 2.49 44.92 -3.14
N VAL A 52 1.42 45.72 -2.97
CA VAL A 52 0.22 45.28 -2.23
C VAL A 52 -0.51 44.15 -2.97
N ILE A 53 -0.62 44.23 -4.30
CA ILE A 53 -1.23 43.16 -5.11
C ILE A 53 -0.46 41.86 -4.95
N VAL A 54 0.86 41.89 -5.09
CA VAL A 54 1.70 40.70 -4.93
C VAL A 54 1.60 40.14 -3.51
N GLY A 55 1.57 41.00 -2.49
CA GLY A 55 1.40 40.58 -1.09
C GLY A 55 0.06 39.88 -0.83
N VAL A 56 -1.04 40.42 -1.38
CA VAL A 56 -2.38 39.82 -1.27
C VAL A 56 -2.45 38.48 -1.99
N LEU A 57 -1.90 38.38 -3.20
CA LEU A 57 -1.86 37.12 -3.96
C LEU A 57 -1.04 36.06 -3.23
N PHE A 58 0.09 36.45 -2.64
CA PHE A 58 0.94 35.56 -1.85
C PHE A 58 0.21 35.07 -0.58
N LEU A 59 -0.48 35.94 0.15
CA LEU A 59 -1.28 35.56 1.32
C LEU A 59 -2.44 34.63 0.97
N SER A 60 -3.14 34.91 -0.13
CA SER A 60 -4.24 34.09 -0.63
C SER A 60 -3.75 32.68 -1.00
N TRP A 61 -2.62 32.59 -1.70
CA TRP A 61 -1.98 31.32 -2.06
C TRP A 61 -1.53 30.51 -0.83
N LEU A 62 -0.96 31.18 0.17
CA LEU A 62 -0.59 30.55 1.46
C LEU A 62 -1.81 30.02 2.21
N ALA A 63 -2.88 30.81 2.33
CA ALA A 63 -4.09 30.43 3.05
C ALA A 63 -4.82 29.26 2.37
N GLY A 64 -4.89 29.26 1.03
CA GLY A 64 -5.53 28.18 0.27
C GLY A 64 -4.82 26.83 0.40
N ASN A 65 -3.49 26.82 0.57
CA ASN A 65 -2.70 25.60 0.71
C ASN A 65 -2.53 25.10 2.16
N SER A 66 -2.91 25.89 3.16
CA SER A 66 -2.65 25.56 4.57
C SER A 66 -3.64 24.55 5.16
N PHE A 67 -4.83 24.42 4.57
CA PHE A 67 -5.86 23.49 5.05
C PHE A 67 -5.84 22.20 4.23
N LYS A 68 -5.60 21.08 4.91
CA LYS A 68 -5.64 19.73 4.33
C LYS A 68 -6.61 18.87 5.15
N ILE A 69 -7.22 17.90 4.47
CA ILE A 69 -8.09 16.89 5.08
C ILE A 69 -7.40 15.54 4.94
N ALA A 70 -7.42 14.77 6.02
CA ALA A 70 -7.12 13.34 6.00
C ALA A 70 -8.41 12.56 6.28
N GLU A 71 -8.61 11.47 5.54
CA GLU A 71 -9.73 10.57 5.74
C GLU A 71 -9.58 9.80 7.06
N GLN A 72 -10.68 9.25 7.60
CA GLN A 72 -10.66 8.63 8.94
C GLN A 72 -9.68 7.46 9.06
N TRP A 73 -9.41 6.78 7.95
CA TRP A 73 -8.54 5.61 7.84
C TRP A 73 -7.12 5.94 7.37
N GLU A 74 -6.85 7.20 7.03
CA GLU A 74 -5.54 7.65 6.56
C GLU A 74 -4.80 8.41 7.66
N ARG A 75 -3.48 8.24 7.68
CA ARG A 75 -2.60 9.14 8.43
C ARG A 75 -1.62 9.82 7.48
N ALA A 76 -1.49 11.13 7.63
CA ALA A 76 -0.56 11.93 6.86
C ALA A 76 0.75 12.10 7.65
N VAL A 77 1.86 11.70 7.04
CA VAL A 77 3.20 11.95 7.60
C VAL A 77 3.66 13.35 7.19
N VAL A 78 3.81 14.23 8.18
CA VAL A 78 4.24 15.62 7.95
C VAL A 78 5.72 15.76 8.27
N LEU A 79 6.48 16.19 7.26
CA LEU A 79 7.89 16.52 7.38
C LEU A 79 8.05 18.04 7.34
N ARG A 80 8.97 18.57 8.15
CA ARG A 80 9.36 19.98 8.18
C ARG A 80 10.84 20.10 7.84
N PHE A 81 11.18 20.72 6.71
CA PHE A 81 12.57 20.81 6.23
C PHE A 81 13.33 19.46 6.23
N GLY A 82 12.63 18.36 5.99
CA GLY A 82 13.19 17.00 6.05
C GLY A 82 13.27 16.38 7.45
N ALA A 83 12.96 17.11 8.52
CA ALA A 83 12.82 16.56 9.87
C ALA A 83 11.39 16.06 10.11
N TYR A 84 11.24 14.93 10.78
CA TYR A 84 9.95 14.39 11.19
C TYR A 84 9.31 15.28 12.27
N LYS A 85 8.11 15.80 11.99
CA LYS A 85 7.36 16.66 12.92
C LYS A 85 6.31 15.88 13.71
N GLY A 86 5.76 14.82 13.13
CA GLY A 86 4.73 13.99 13.73
C GLY A 86 3.67 13.50 12.75
N LEU A 87 2.95 12.48 13.17
CA LEU A 87 1.75 11.96 12.51
C LEU A 87 0.57 12.91 12.70
N ARG A 88 -0.08 13.31 11.60
CA ARG A 88 -1.37 14.00 11.66
C ARG A 88 -2.49 12.97 11.47
N GLY A 89 -3.32 12.88 12.50
CA GLY A 89 -4.51 12.03 12.53
C GLY A 89 -5.65 12.56 11.66
N PRO A 90 -6.75 11.80 11.58
CA PRO A 90 -7.86 12.07 10.68
C PRO A 90 -8.60 13.38 11.01
N GLY A 91 -9.14 14.02 9.97
CA GLY A 91 -9.88 15.27 10.07
C GLY A 91 -9.17 16.48 9.47
N TYR A 92 -9.57 17.67 9.89
CA TYR A 92 -8.97 18.93 9.45
C TYR A 92 -7.65 19.16 10.16
N PHE A 93 -6.58 19.37 9.40
CA PHE A 93 -5.30 19.74 9.97
C PHE A 93 -4.66 20.89 9.22
N PHE A 94 -4.04 21.77 10.00
CA PHE A 94 -3.32 22.93 9.52
C PHE A 94 -1.84 22.60 9.32
N ILE A 95 -1.34 22.95 8.14
CA ILE A 95 0.06 22.81 7.72
C ILE A 95 0.54 24.17 7.24
N ILE A 96 1.80 24.50 7.51
CA ILE A 96 2.45 25.70 6.98
C ILE A 96 3.09 25.32 5.62
N PRO A 97 2.49 25.66 4.47
CA PRO A 97 2.83 25.09 3.17
C PRO A 97 4.24 25.42 2.65
N VAL A 98 4.92 26.39 3.27
CA VAL A 98 6.28 26.80 2.88
C VAL A 98 7.36 25.94 3.55
N PHE A 99 7.09 25.43 4.75
CA PHE A 99 8.08 24.72 5.56
C PHE A 99 7.71 23.25 5.80
N GLU A 100 6.42 22.94 5.72
CA GLU A 100 5.87 21.63 5.98
C GLU A 100 5.24 21.09 4.71
N TYR A 101 5.60 19.86 4.36
CA TYR A 101 4.97 19.11 3.28
C TYR A 101 4.53 17.74 3.79
N ILE A 102 3.50 17.20 3.16
CA ILE A 102 3.03 15.84 3.41
C ILE A 102 3.87 14.92 2.53
N SER A 103 4.55 13.94 3.13
CA SER A 103 5.31 12.96 2.35
C SER A 103 4.38 11.91 1.76
N HIS A 104 3.60 11.25 2.64
CA HIS A 104 2.73 10.14 2.26
C HIS A 104 1.43 10.15 3.08
N HIS A 105 0.34 9.76 2.43
CA HIS A 105 -0.90 9.33 3.06
C HIS A 105 -0.85 7.81 3.14
N VAL A 106 -0.89 7.26 4.35
CA VAL A 106 -0.86 5.81 4.57
C VAL A 106 -2.20 5.37 5.12
N ASP A 107 -2.84 4.45 4.39
CA ASP A 107 -4.07 3.79 4.81
C ASP A 107 -3.75 2.71 5.86
N GLN A 108 -4.46 2.77 6.99
CA GLN A 108 -4.38 1.80 8.09
C GLN A 108 -5.40 0.66 7.97
N ARG A 109 -6.10 0.52 6.83
CA ARG A 109 -6.98 -0.61 6.56
C ARG A 109 -6.21 -1.86 6.14
N ILE A 110 -6.88 -2.99 6.27
CA ILE A 110 -6.38 -4.27 5.76
C ILE A 110 -6.31 -4.18 4.23
N ARG A 111 -5.13 -4.43 3.69
CA ARG A 111 -4.88 -4.43 2.25
C ARG A 111 -4.39 -5.81 1.83
N ALA A 112 -4.84 -6.23 0.65
CA ALA A 112 -4.44 -7.49 0.06
C ALA A 112 -3.43 -7.24 -1.06
N ARG A 113 -2.34 -8.01 -1.10
CA ARG A 113 -1.37 -7.96 -2.19
C ARG A 113 -1.04 -9.37 -2.67
N GLN A 114 -1.07 -9.54 -3.98
CA GLN A 114 -0.74 -10.79 -4.64
C GLN A 114 0.75 -10.84 -4.98
N PHE A 115 1.32 -12.04 -4.90
CA PHE A 115 2.71 -12.30 -5.22
C PHE A 115 2.85 -13.73 -5.75
N SER A 116 3.88 -13.96 -6.56
CA SER A 116 4.14 -15.26 -7.18
C SER A 116 5.62 -15.61 -7.12
N ALA A 117 5.91 -16.91 -7.08
CA ALA A 117 7.25 -17.46 -7.27
C ALA A 117 7.25 -18.29 -8.55
N GLU A 118 7.82 -17.75 -9.62
CA GLU A 118 7.93 -18.40 -10.92
C GLU A 118 9.17 -19.29 -11.00
N THR A 119 9.05 -20.42 -11.70
CA THR A 119 10.15 -21.34 -12.04
C THR A 119 10.98 -21.75 -10.81
N THR A 120 10.32 -22.07 -9.69
CA THR A 120 11.01 -22.54 -8.49
C THR A 120 10.98 -24.07 -8.46
N LEU A 121 12.13 -24.67 -8.14
CA LEU A 121 12.24 -26.12 -7.96
C LEU A 121 11.84 -26.48 -6.53
N THR A 122 10.96 -27.46 -6.41
CA THR A 122 10.67 -28.13 -5.14
C THR A 122 11.85 -29.01 -4.70
N ARG A 123 11.79 -29.55 -3.47
CA ARG A 123 12.77 -30.51 -2.96
C ARG A 123 12.99 -31.70 -3.90
N ASP A 124 11.95 -32.13 -4.60
CA ASP A 124 11.97 -33.27 -5.54
C ASP A 124 12.36 -32.87 -6.96
N THR A 125 12.94 -31.69 -7.14
CA THR A 125 13.38 -31.16 -8.45
C THR A 125 12.23 -30.97 -9.46
N VAL A 126 10.99 -30.87 -8.99
CA VAL A 126 9.85 -30.53 -9.84
C VAL A 126 9.74 -29.01 -9.97
N PRO A 127 9.75 -28.46 -11.19
CA PRO A 127 9.50 -27.03 -11.40
C PRO A 127 8.02 -26.72 -11.16
N VAL A 128 7.76 -25.71 -10.34
CA VAL A 128 6.40 -25.25 -10.02
C VAL A 128 6.31 -23.73 -10.08
N ASP A 129 5.14 -23.23 -10.45
CA ASP A 129 4.78 -21.82 -10.29
C ASP A 129 3.71 -21.72 -9.20
N VAL A 130 3.98 -20.93 -8.17
CA VAL A 130 3.07 -20.79 -7.02
C VAL A 130 2.60 -19.35 -6.90
N ASP A 131 1.27 -19.17 -6.88
CA ASP A 131 0.60 -17.90 -6.65
C ASP A 131 0.08 -17.84 -5.21
N ALA A 132 0.32 -16.72 -4.54
CA ALA A 132 -0.12 -16.49 -3.17
C ALA A 132 -0.61 -15.03 -2.97
N ILE A 133 -1.36 -14.82 -1.90
CA ILE A 133 -1.85 -13.51 -1.49
C ILE A 133 -1.59 -13.34 0.01
N PHE A 134 -1.19 -12.13 0.42
CA PHE A 134 -1.09 -11.79 1.84
C PHE A 134 -1.97 -10.58 2.15
N PHE A 135 -2.52 -10.60 3.36
CA PHE A 135 -3.29 -9.51 3.94
C PHE A 135 -2.45 -8.84 5.01
N TYR A 136 -2.25 -7.53 4.89
CA TYR A 136 -1.42 -6.76 5.82
C TYR A 136 -2.12 -5.46 6.24
N VAL A 137 -1.69 -4.94 7.38
CA VAL A 137 -2.14 -3.66 7.94
C VAL A 137 -0.95 -2.89 8.49
N VAL A 138 -0.91 -1.59 8.20
CA VAL A 138 0.11 -0.68 8.75
C VAL A 138 -0.40 -0.14 10.08
N TRP A 139 0.13 -0.67 11.17
CA TRP A 139 -0.26 -0.24 12.53
C TRP A 139 0.53 0.98 12.98
N ASP A 140 1.83 1.05 12.62
CA ASP A 140 2.70 2.20 12.85
C ASP A 140 3.15 2.84 11.54
N VAL A 141 2.53 3.97 11.22
CA VAL A 141 2.80 4.72 9.99
C VAL A 141 4.12 5.49 10.06
N GLU A 142 4.59 5.84 11.26
CA GLU A 142 5.87 6.54 11.42
C GLU A 142 7.02 5.61 11.02
N LYS A 143 7.06 4.42 11.60
CA LYS A 143 8.07 3.41 11.26
C LYS A 143 8.00 2.99 9.80
N ALA A 144 6.80 2.73 9.28
CA ALA A 144 6.63 2.27 7.90
C ALA A 144 7.18 3.25 6.85
N VAL A 145 7.14 4.55 7.13
CA VAL A 145 7.62 5.60 6.22
C VAL A 145 9.07 5.99 6.47
N LEU A 146 9.54 5.94 7.73
CA LEU A 146 10.89 6.37 8.08
C LEU A 146 11.94 5.27 7.94
N GLU A 147 11.56 4.00 8.14
CA GLU A 147 12.51 2.87 8.11
C GLU A 147 12.68 2.28 6.71
N VAL A 148 11.65 2.37 5.86
CA VAL A 148 11.64 1.76 4.52
C VAL A 148 11.13 2.76 3.49
N GLU A 149 11.90 2.99 2.42
CA GLU A 149 11.53 3.92 1.35
C GLU A 149 10.21 3.53 0.66
N CYS A 150 10.10 2.25 0.25
CA CYS A 150 8.88 1.67 -0.30
C CYS A 150 8.55 0.36 0.42
N PHE A 151 7.80 0.45 1.51
CA PHE A 151 7.43 -0.72 2.30
C PHE A 151 6.60 -1.74 1.52
N GLU A 152 5.76 -1.31 0.57
CA GLU A 152 4.93 -2.23 -0.23
C GLU A 152 5.80 -3.16 -1.09
N ASP A 153 6.82 -2.62 -1.75
CA ASP A 153 7.74 -3.39 -2.57
C ASP A 153 8.69 -4.23 -1.71
N ALA A 154 9.16 -3.70 -0.57
CA ALA A 154 10.01 -4.43 0.36
C ALA A 154 9.32 -5.69 0.91
N ILE A 155 8.05 -5.59 1.31
CA ILE A 155 7.25 -6.74 1.75
C ILE A 155 7.07 -7.72 0.58
N LEU A 156 6.79 -7.22 -0.63
CA LEU A 156 6.61 -8.07 -1.81
C LEU A 156 7.86 -8.92 -2.09
N PHE A 157 9.05 -8.32 -2.10
CA PHE A 157 10.30 -9.04 -2.31
C PHE A 157 10.63 -10.01 -1.17
N SER A 158 10.34 -9.62 0.07
CA SER A 158 10.49 -10.51 1.23
C SER A 158 9.57 -11.72 1.12
N ALA A 159 8.30 -11.52 0.74
CA ALA A 159 7.31 -12.56 0.52
C ALA A 159 7.70 -13.52 -0.61
N GLN A 160 8.16 -13.00 -1.75
CA GLN A 160 8.66 -13.81 -2.86
C GLN A 160 9.87 -14.66 -2.45
N THR A 161 10.79 -14.09 -1.67
CA THR A 161 11.98 -14.79 -1.19
C THR A 161 11.61 -15.89 -0.20
N ALA A 162 10.72 -15.60 0.76
CA ALA A 162 10.24 -16.58 1.73
C ALA A 162 9.47 -17.73 1.06
N LEU A 163 8.61 -17.41 0.08
CA LEU A 163 7.89 -18.40 -0.70
C LEU A 163 8.84 -19.31 -1.48
N ARG A 164 9.85 -18.75 -2.13
CA ARG A 164 10.86 -19.55 -2.85
C ARG A 164 11.63 -20.49 -1.91
N ASP A 165 12.01 -20.01 -0.73
CA ASP A 165 12.73 -20.80 0.27
C ASP A 165 11.88 -21.97 0.80
N ILE A 166 10.60 -21.73 1.10
CA ILE A 166 9.67 -22.78 1.55
C ILE A 166 9.44 -23.80 0.43
N ILE A 167 9.15 -23.37 -0.80
CA ILE A 167 8.96 -24.30 -1.92
C ILE A 167 10.18 -25.20 -2.10
N GLY A 168 11.40 -24.67 -1.95
CA GLY A 168 12.63 -25.45 -2.06
C GLY A 168 12.86 -26.46 -0.92
N LYS A 169 12.30 -26.22 0.27
CA LYS A 169 12.43 -27.10 1.43
C LYS A 169 11.39 -28.23 1.45
N HIS A 170 10.26 -28.04 0.79
CA HIS A 170 9.13 -28.96 0.80
C HIS A 170 9.02 -29.76 -0.50
N GLU A 171 8.47 -30.96 -0.37
CA GLU A 171 8.13 -31.85 -1.49
C GLU A 171 6.84 -31.38 -2.17
N LEU A 172 6.66 -31.70 -3.45
CA LEU A 172 5.46 -31.27 -4.20
C LEU A 172 4.17 -31.76 -3.51
N ALA A 173 4.17 -33.00 -3.03
CA ALA A 173 3.00 -33.61 -2.39
C ALA A 173 2.60 -32.85 -1.11
N ASP A 174 3.59 -32.40 -0.33
CA ASP A 174 3.37 -31.65 0.90
C ASP A 174 2.77 -30.27 0.60
N ILE A 175 3.29 -29.59 -0.43
CA ILE A 175 2.76 -28.29 -0.87
C ILE A 175 1.30 -28.38 -1.34
N LEU A 176 0.93 -29.49 -2.01
CA LEU A 176 -0.45 -29.71 -2.48
C LEU A 176 -1.41 -30.08 -1.34
N GLN A 177 -0.96 -30.86 -0.35
CA GLN A 177 -1.81 -31.36 0.73
C GLN A 177 -1.93 -30.37 1.89
N ASN A 178 -0.82 -29.76 2.30
CA ASN A 178 -0.69 -28.98 3.54
C ASN A 178 -0.60 -27.46 3.29
N ARG A 179 -1.29 -26.95 2.26
CA ARG A 179 -1.27 -25.52 1.87
C ARG A 179 -1.59 -24.54 3.02
N LYS A 180 -2.43 -24.94 3.98
CA LYS A 180 -2.81 -24.09 5.12
C LYS A 180 -1.66 -23.93 6.12
N GLU A 181 -0.95 -25.02 6.38
CA GLU A 181 0.20 -25.03 7.28
C GLU A 181 1.34 -24.23 6.69
N LEU A 182 1.63 -24.40 5.39
CA LEU A 182 2.62 -23.58 4.70
C LEU A 182 2.27 -22.08 4.68
N GLY A 183 0.98 -21.75 4.56
CA GLY A 183 0.51 -20.37 4.73
C GLY A 183 0.81 -19.79 6.12
N HIS A 184 0.64 -20.58 7.17
CA HIS A 184 0.97 -20.18 8.54
C HIS A 184 2.48 -19.97 8.73
N VAL A 185 3.30 -20.88 8.21
CA VAL A 185 4.77 -20.75 8.26
C VAL A 185 5.23 -19.51 7.49
N LEU A 186 4.66 -19.24 6.31
CA LEU A 186 4.90 -18.00 5.56
C LEU A 186 4.53 -16.75 6.36
N GLN A 187 3.38 -16.78 7.02
CA GLN A 187 2.92 -15.67 7.85
C GLN A 187 3.92 -15.37 8.96
N GLU A 188 4.37 -16.38 9.72
CA GLU A 188 5.33 -16.20 10.81
C GLU A 188 6.66 -15.59 10.32
N ILE A 189 7.20 -16.11 9.21
CA ILE A 189 8.47 -15.63 8.65
C ILE A 189 8.35 -14.17 8.20
N LEU A 190 7.22 -13.81 7.59
CA LEU A 190 7.03 -12.45 7.11
C LEU A 190 6.72 -11.49 8.26
N GLU A 191 5.87 -11.88 9.21
CA GLU A 191 5.53 -11.06 10.37
C GLU A 191 6.78 -10.71 11.19
N ALA A 192 7.69 -11.67 11.40
CA ALA A 192 8.94 -11.43 12.10
C ALA A 192 9.81 -10.34 11.44
N LYS A 193 9.75 -10.20 10.10
CA LYS A 193 10.49 -9.16 9.37
C LYS A 193 9.74 -7.84 9.29
N THR A 194 8.43 -7.89 9.08
CA THR A 194 7.62 -6.67 8.87
C THR A 194 7.25 -5.96 10.17
N HIS A 195 7.37 -6.65 11.32
CA HIS A 195 7.09 -6.08 12.62
C HIS A 195 7.96 -4.86 12.92
N ASP A 196 9.26 -4.93 12.58
CA ASP A 196 10.19 -3.82 12.78
C ASP A 196 9.73 -2.58 11.99
N TRP A 197 9.25 -2.78 10.76
CA TRP A 197 8.74 -1.71 9.88
C TRP A 197 7.37 -1.15 10.27
N GLY A 198 6.75 -1.60 11.37
CA GLY A 198 5.42 -1.11 11.76
C GLY A 198 4.26 -1.72 10.98
N ILE A 199 4.46 -2.92 10.40
CA ILE A 199 3.47 -3.60 9.56
C ILE A 199 3.18 -5.00 10.10
N THR A 200 1.90 -5.32 10.24
CA THR A 200 1.43 -6.64 10.68
C THR A 200 0.80 -7.38 9.51
N ILE A 201 1.18 -8.65 9.35
CA ILE A 201 0.58 -9.55 8.36
C ILE A 201 -0.49 -10.37 9.07
N GLN A 202 -1.73 -10.28 8.59
CA GLN A 202 -2.86 -10.99 9.20
C GLN A 202 -2.96 -12.43 8.74
N SER A 203 -2.74 -12.68 7.45
CA SER A 203 -2.77 -14.02 6.87
C SER A 203 -2.05 -14.07 5.54
N VAL A 204 -1.53 -15.25 5.22
CA VAL A 204 -0.97 -15.59 3.92
C VAL A 204 -1.71 -16.82 3.39
N GLU A 205 -2.21 -16.72 2.16
CA GLU A 205 -2.99 -17.77 1.51
C GLU A 205 -2.33 -18.14 0.17
N ILE A 206 -2.04 -19.43 0.00
CA ILE A 206 -1.60 -19.99 -1.27
C ILE A 206 -2.85 -20.19 -2.15
N ARG A 207 -2.90 -19.51 -3.29
CA ARG A 207 -4.05 -19.51 -4.20
C ARG A 207 -3.97 -20.68 -5.17
N ASP A 208 -2.92 -20.73 -5.98
CA ASP A 208 -2.77 -21.69 -7.08
C ASP A 208 -1.33 -22.23 -7.16
N ILE A 209 -1.20 -23.50 -7.53
CA ILE A 209 0.09 -24.17 -7.79
C ILE A 209 0.01 -24.79 -9.18
N LYS A 210 0.85 -24.30 -10.10
CA LYS A 210 0.92 -24.81 -11.48
C LYS A 210 2.12 -25.74 -11.60
N ILE A 211 1.85 -26.93 -12.13
CA ILE A 211 2.82 -28.00 -12.38
C ILE A 211 2.91 -28.24 -13.90
N PRO A 212 4.02 -28.81 -14.42
CA PRO A 212 4.14 -29.11 -15.84
C PRO A 212 3.08 -30.14 -16.26
N LYS A 213 2.42 -29.88 -17.39
CA LYS A 213 1.33 -30.74 -17.92
C LYS A 213 1.70 -32.22 -18.03
N GLN A 214 2.96 -32.53 -18.34
CA GLN A 214 3.43 -33.91 -18.45
C GLN A 214 3.36 -34.64 -17.10
N LEU A 215 3.79 -33.98 -16.02
CA LEU A 215 3.76 -34.56 -14.68
C LEU A 215 2.32 -34.62 -14.15
N GLU A 216 1.53 -33.57 -14.37
CA GLU A 216 0.12 -33.52 -13.99
C GLU A 216 -0.65 -34.73 -14.56
N GLN A 217 -0.43 -35.06 -15.83
CA GLN A 217 -1.04 -36.23 -16.47
C GLN A 217 -0.55 -37.56 -15.88
N ALA A 218 0.73 -37.67 -15.55
CA ALA A 218 1.30 -38.88 -14.94
C ALA A 218 0.72 -39.09 -13.53
N MET A 219 0.72 -38.06 -12.69
CA MET A 219 0.14 -38.10 -11.34
C MET A 219 -1.35 -38.38 -11.37
N SER A 220 -2.10 -37.81 -12.33
CA SER A 220 -3.53 -38.11 -12.47
C SER A 220 -3.79 -39.57 -12.81
N LYS A 221 -2.97 -40.18 -13.69
CA LYS A 221 -3.08 -41.62 -14.03
C LYS A 221 -2.71 -42.51 -12.85
N GLU A 222 -1.64 -42.18 -12.13
CA GLU A 222 -1.21 -42.90 -10.93
C GLU A 222 -2.27 -42.83 -9.83
N ALA A 223 -2.78 -41.63 -9.54
CA ALA A 223 -3.83 -41.42 -8.55
C ALA A 223 -5.11 -42.18 -8.92
N GLN A 224 -5.46 -42.27 -10.20
CA GLN A 224 -6.61 -43.04 -10.65
C GLN A 224 -6.39 -44.55 -10.47
N ALA A 225 -5.23 -45.07 -10.88
CA ALA A 225 -4.89 -46.48 -10.69
C ALA A 225 -4.88 -46.89 -9.20
N GLU A 226 -4.34 -46.03 -8.33
CA GLU A 226 -4.32 -46.27 -6.88
C GLU A 226 -5.73 -46.19 -6.27
N ARG A 227 -6.58 -45.25 -6.73
CA ARG A 227 -7.99 -45.18 -6.31
C ARG A 227 -8.78 -46.42 -6.74
N GLU A 228 -8.59 -46.90 -7.97
CA GLU A 228 -9.23 -48.12 -8.48
C GLU A 228 -8.76 -49.36 -7.69
N ARG A 229 -7.46 -49.44 -7.40
CA ARG A 229 -6.90 -50.50 -6.56
C ARG A 229 -7.51 -50.48 -5.15
N ARG A 230 -7.56 -49.32 -4.50
CA ARG A 230 -8.16 -49.16 -3.17
C ARG A 230 -9.64 -49.52 -3.16
N ALA A 231 -10.40 -49.08 -4.17
CA ALA A 231 -11.81 -49.44 -4.30
C ALA A 231 -12.00 -50.96 -4.42
N ARG A 232 -11.15 -51.66 -5.19
CA ARG A 232 -11.21 -53.13 -5.32
C ARG A 232 -10.90 -53.85 -4.00
N ILE A 233 -9.95 -53.36 -3.21
CA ILE A 233 -9.62 -53.92 -1.90
C ILE A 233 -10.79 -53.73 -0.92
N ILE A 234 -11.39 -52.54 -0.90
CA ILE A 234 -12.55 -52.24 -0.03
C ILE A 234 -13.74 -53.14 -0.39
N LEU A 235 -14.01 -53.36 -1.69
CA LEU A 235 -15.08 -54.26 -2.13
C LEU A 235 -14.78 -55.72 -1.78
N GLY A 236 -13.56 -56.19 -2.02
CA GLY A 236 -13.17 -57.57 -1.71
C GLY A 236 -13.20 -57.87 -0.21
N THR A 237 -12.83 -56.91 0.65
CA THR A 237 -12.95 -57.04 2.11
C THR A 237 -14.40 -57.05 2.58
N ALA A 238 -15.26 -56.21 2.00
CA ALA A 238 -16.70 -56.24 2.28
C ALA A 238 -17.35 -57.57 1.88
N GLU A 239 -16.97 -58.18 0.75
CA GLU A 239 -17.47 -59.50 0.34
C GLU A 239 -17.05 -60.62 1.32
N THR A 240 -15.83 -60.56 1.86
CA THR A 240 -15.36 -61.55 2.86
C THR A 240 -16.01 -61.40 4.23
N GLU A 241 -16.47 -60.21 4.61
CA GLU A 241 -17.14 -59.97 5.89
C GLU A 241 -18.64 -60.36 5.87
N ILE A 242 -19.25 -60.44 4.69
CA ILE A 242 -20.68 -60.77 4.52
C ILE A 242 -20.91 -62.30 4.39
N SER A 243 -19.88 -63.06 4.00
CA SER A 243 -19.95 -64.52 3.79
C SER A 243 -19.57 -65.33 5.03
#